data_AF-K1SX80-F1
#
_entry.id   AF-K1SX80-F1
#
_cell.length_a   1.000
_cell.length_b   1.000
_cell.length_c   1.000
_cell.angle_alpha   90.00
_cell.angle_beta   90.00
_cell.angle_gamma   90.00
#
_symmetry.space_group_name_H-M   'P 1'
#
loop_
_entity.id
_entity.type
_entity.pdbx_description
1 polymer ?
#
loop_
_entity_poly.entity_id
_entity_poly.type
_entity_poly.pdbx_seq_one_letter_code
_entity_poly.pdbx_strand_id
1 'polypeptide(L)'
;TTVKDANFINSLSGKVAGVTINASSSGVGGATKVVLRGNKSISQSSNALYVIDGIPMYNFGGGGGTEFDSRGATESIADLNPEDIESMSVLTGAAAAALYGSEAANGAIMITTKKGEAGALKVTLSSNTEFLDPFVQPEFQNRYGTGLNGQRSGSNIYSWGERLNAASRYGYTPDDFFETGHVYTNAFTLSGGTDRN
;
A
#
# COMPACT_ATOMS: atom_id res chain seq x y z
N THR A 1 -6.30 -13.93 -6.43
CA THR A 1 -6.58 -12.70 -7.22
C THR A 1 -5.59 -12.68 -8.35
N THR A 2 -6.08 -12.64 -9.59
CA THR A 2 -5.27 -12.83 -10.82
C THR A 2 -4.35 -11.64 -11.10
N VAL A 3 -4.72 -10.46 -10.60
CA VAL A 3 -3.93 -9.23 -10.66
C VAL A 3 -3.12 -9.11 -9.37
N LYS A 4 -1.80 -8.96 -9.48
CA LYS A 4 -0.88 -8.85 -8.36
C LYS A 4 -0.54 -7.38 -8.12
N ASP A 5 -0.83 -6.93 -6.91
CA ASP A 5 -0.53 -5.58 -6.44
C ASP A 5 0.99 -5.35 -6.39
N ALA A 6 1.43 -4.12 -6.67
CA ALA A 6 2.83 -3.72 -6.56
C ALA A 6 3.38 -3.93 -5.14
N ASN A 7 2.54 -3.77 -4.11
CA ASN A 7 2.86 -4.24 -2.76
C ASN A 7 1.95 -5.42 -2.42
N PHE A 8 2.49 -6.64 -2.57
CA PHE A 8 1.72 -7.88 -2.43
C PHE A 8 1.08 -8.08 -1.05
N ILE A 9 1.58 -7.39 -0.02
CA ILE A 9 0.99 -7.38 1.31
C ILE A 9 -0.44 -6.82 1.27
N ASN A 10 -0.72 -5.83 0.41
CA ASN A 10 -2.09 -5.32 0.21
C ASN A 10 -3.07 -6.42 -0.21
N SER A 11 -2.59 -7.44 -0.92
CA SER A 11 -3.42 -8.56 -1.36
C SER A 11 -3.92 -9.45 -0.21
N LEU A 12 -3.33 -9.36 0.99
CA LEU A 12 -3.79 -10.06 2.19
C LEU A 12 -4.94 -9.32 2.92
N SER A 13 -5.23 -8.08 2.51
CA SER A 13 -6.26 -7.25 3.14
C SER A 13 -7.62 -7.95 3.07
N GLY A 14 -8.28 -8.09 4.23
CA GLY A 14 -9.58 -8.76 4.35
C GLY A 14 -9.57 -10.28 4.16
N LYS A 15 -8.42 -10.91 3.86
CA LYS A 15 -8.32 -12.37 3.67
C LYS A 15 -7.94 -13.13 4.94
N VAL A 16 -7.35 -12.46 5.92
CA VAL A 16 -6.93 -13.08 7.19
C VAL A 16 -7.59 -12.36 8.36
N ALA A 17 -8.29 -13.12 9.20
CA ALA A 17 -8.96 -12.57 10.37
C ALA A 17 -7.96 -11.97 11.38
N GLY A 18 -8.26 -10.77 11.87
CA GLY A 18 -7.40 -10.08 12.83
C GLY A 18 -6.12 -9.48 12.23
N VAL A 19 -6.02 -9.39 10.91
CA VAL A 19 -4.95 -8.67 10.21
C VAL A 19 -5.53 -7.37 9.65
N THR A 20 -4.95 -6.25 10.06
CA THR A 20 -5.28 -4.93 9.51
C THR A 20 -4.10 -4.45 8.69
N ILE A 21 -4.34 -4.13 7.43
CA ILE A 21 -3.35 -3.69 6.47
C ILE A 21 -3.68 -2.26 6.10
N ASN A 22 -2.76 -1.33 6.36
CA ASN A 22 -2.91 0.09 6.02
C ASN A 22 -1.86 0.44 4.97
N ALA A 23 -2.27 0.49 3.71
CA ALA A 23 -1.44 1.00 2.63
C ALA A 23 -1.23 2.51 2.80
N SER A 24 -0.02 3.01 2.55
CA SER A 24 0.24 4.44 2.51
C SER A 24 -0.38 5.07 1.26
N SER A 25 -0.65 6.37 1.34
CA SER A 25 -1.11 7.18 0.20
C SER A 25 0.03 7.62 -0.74
N SER A 26 1.22 7.02 -0.64
CA SER A 26 2.41 7.39 -1.43
C SER A 26 2.28 7.07 -2.93
N GLY A 27 1.20 6.40 -3.33
CA GLY A 27 1.01 5.86 -4.67
C GLY A 27 1.56 4.43 -4.80
N VAL A 28 1.86 4.04 -6.03
CA VAL A 28 2.33 2.68 -6.37
C VAL A 28 3.60 2.34 -5.59
N GLY A 29 3.62 1.17 -4.94
CA GLY A 29 4.77 0.72 -4.14
C GLY A 29 4.94 1.42 -2.80
N GLY A 30 3.95 2.18 -2.35
CA GLY A 30 3.94 2.78 -1.01
C GLY A 30 4.10 1.75 0.12
N ALA A 31 4.67 2.19 1.24
CA ALA A 31 4.77 1.35 2.43
C ALA A 31 3.39 0.95 2.98
N THR A 32 3.32 -0.25 3.53
CA THR A 32 2.10 -0.86 4.03
C THR A 32 2.29 -1.32 5.47
N LYS A 33 1.54 -0.67 6.38
CA LYS A 33 1.55 -1.01 7.78
C LYS A 33 0.66 -2.23 8.05
N VAL A 34 1.26 -3.37 8.44
CA VAL A 34 0.50 -4.56 8.87
C VAL A 34 0.44 -4.68 10.38
N VAL A 35 -0.77 -4.64 10.92
CA VAL A 35 -1.04 -4.73 12.36
C VAL A 35 -1.87 -5.97 12.64
N LEU A 36 -1.38 -6.83 13.53
CA LEU A 36 -2.05 -8.08 13.90
C LEU A 36 -2.72 -7.93 15.27
N ARG A 37 -4.06 -8.04 15.26
CA ARG A 37 -4.93 -7.96 16.45
C ARG A 37 -4.77 -6.64 17.23
N GLY A 38 -4.69 -5.53 16.50
CA GLY A 38 -4.64 -4.17 17.05
C GLY A 38 -3.24 -3.70 17.43
N ASN A 39 -3.14 -2.40 17.75
CA ASN A 39 -1.87 -1.80 18.17
C ASN A 39 -1.49 -2.32 19.56
N LYS A 40 -0.24 -2.78 19.69
CA LYS A 40 0.30 -3.30 20.95
C LYS A 40 1.28 -2.35 21.63
N SER A 41 1.68 -1.29 20.92
CA SER A 41 2.58 -0.27 21.45
C SER A 41 2.00 1.13 21.31
N ILE A 42 2.27 1.96 22.32
CA ILE A 42 1.84 3.36 22.39
C ILE A 42 2.84 4.25 21.66
N SER A 43 4.13 3.94 21.72
CA SER A 43 5.23 4.76 21.18
C SER A 43 6.17 4.02 20.23
N GLN A 44 6.14 2.68 20.20
CA GLN A 44 6.97 1.87 19.31
C GLN A 44 6.13 1.35 18.13
N SER A 45 6.82 0.74 17.16
CA SER A 45 6.16 0.09 16.02
C SER A 45 5.26 -1.06 16.47
N SER A 46 4.06 -1.13 15.90
CA SER A 46 3.13 -2.26 16.04
C SER A 46 3.10 -3.13 14.78
N ASN A 47 4.12 -3.01 13.91
CA ASN A 47 4.19 -3.82 12.69
C ASN A 47 4.49 -5.28 13.02
N ALA A 48 3.90 -6.18 12.24
CA ALA A 48 4.30 -7.58 12.21
C ALA A 48 5.74 -7.73 11.68
N LEU A 49 6.45 -8.74 12.18
CA LEU A 49 7.74 -9.14 11.64
C LEU A 49 7.53 -9.91 10.33
N TYR A 50 8.29 -9.59 9.30
CA TYR A 50 8.34 -10.42 8.09
C TYR A 50 9.45 -11.45 8.24
N VAL A 51 9.18 -12.70 7.85
CA VAL A 51 10.17 -13.78 7.89
C VAL A 51 10.17 -14.47 6.53
N ILE A 52 11.30 -14.43 5.83
CA ILE A 52 11.46 -14.99 4.49
C ILE A 52 12.32 -16.25 4.61
N ASP A 53 11.76 -17.41 4.26
CA ASP A 53 12.44 -18.71 4.33
C ASP A 53 13.12 -18.98 5.70
N GLY A 54 12.49 -18.51 6.77
CA GLY A 54 12.98 -18.65 8.14
C GLY A 54 13.92 -17.54 8.62
N ILE A 55 14.32 -16.61 7.75
CA ILE A 55 15.19 -15.48 8.09
C ILE A 55 14.33 -14.23 8.35
N PRO A 56 14.39 -13.62 9.55
CA PRO A 56 13.72 -12.36 9.82
C PRO A 56 14.19 -11.25 8.90
N MET A 57 13.24 -10.56 8.28
CA MET A 57 13.47 -9.33 7.54
C MET A 57 13.10 -8.15 8.44
N TYR A 58 14.12 -7.40 8.84
CA TYR A 58 13.92 -6.17 9.58
C TYR A 58 13.63 -5.03 8.61
N ASN A 59 12.62 -4.23 8.94
CA ASN A 59 12.34 -3.04 8.16
C ASN A 59 13.40 -1.98 8.50
N PHE A 60 14.31 -1.73 7.55
CA PHE A 60 15.32 -0.67 7.64
C PHE A 60 14.83 0.64 6.99
N GLY A 61 13.53 0.74 6.70
CA GLY A 61 12.93 1.89 6.03
C GLY A 61 13.40 3.22 6.61
N GLY A 62 13.90 4.09 5.74
CA GLY A 62 14.16 5.48 6.10
C GLY A 62 12.84 6.10 6.56
N GLY A 63 12.86 6.78 7.70
CA GLY A 63 11.68 7.48 8.21
C GLY A 63 11.05 8.32 7.10
N GLY A 64 9.75 8.17 6.91
CA GLY A 64 8.97 9.08 6.07
C GLY A 64 9.05 10.51 6.60
N GLY A 65 8.51 11.43 5.82
CA GLY A 65 8.35 12.81 6.27
C GLY A 65 7.54 12.91 7.58
N THR A 66 7.66 14.05 8.27
CA THR A 66 6.72 14.39 9.35
C THR A 66 5.31 14.60 8.80
N GLU A 67 4.31 14.82 9.67
CA GLU A 67 2.91 15.04 9.29
C GLU A 67 2.68 16.11 8.19
N PHE A 68 3.61 17.06 8.05
CA PHE A 68 3.56 18.14 7.06
C PHE A 68 4.52 17.95 5.88
N ASP A 69 5.24 16.83 5.85
CA ASP A 69 6.17 16.49 4.78
C ASP A 69 5.55 15.39 3.91
N SER A 70 5.51 15.63 2.60
CA SER A 70 4.90 14.71 1.62
C SER A 70 5.84 13.59 1.17
N ARG A 71 6.93 13.36 1.90
CA ARG A 71 7.84 12.25 1.67
C ARG A 71 7.18 10.95 2.12
N GLY A 72 6.70 10.19 1.13
CA GLY A 72 6.25 8.82 1.33
C GLY A 72 7.36 7.97 1.98
N ALA A 73 6.96 7.03 2.82
CA ALA A 73 7.86 5.99 3.32
C ALA A 73 7.79 4.77 2.38
N THR A 74 8.92 4.09 2.25
CA THR A 74 9.00 2.72 1.72
C THR A 74 9.38 1.78 2.86
N GLU A 75 9.12 0.49 2.66
CA GLU A 75 9.51 -0.55 3.61
C GLU A 75 10.19 -1.68 2.84
N SER A 76 11.14 -2.34 3.49
CA SER A 76 11.98 -3.36 2.85
C SER A 76 11.20 -4.55 2.30
N ILE A 77 9.97 -4.78 2.76
CA ILE A 77 9.12 -5.87 2.24
C ILE A 77 8.55 -5.55 0.85
N ALA A 78 8.41 -4.28 0.48
CA ALA A 78 7.95 -3.88 -0.85
C ALA A 78 8.98 -4.21 -1.95
N ASP A 79 10.25 -4.45 -1.57
CA ASP A 79 11.31 -4.86 -2.49
C ASP A 79 11.20 -6.34 -2.90
N LEU A 80 10.39 -7.14 -2.21
CA LEU A 80 10.22 -8.55 -2.52
C LEU A 80 9.29 -8.73 -3.71
N ASN A 81 9.78 -9.42 -4.74
CA ASN A 81 9.01 -9.74 -5.94
C ASN A 81 7.87 -10.74 -5.62
N PRO A 82 6.60 -10.40 -5.89
CA PRO A 82 5.48 -11.32 -5.64
C PRO A 82 5.45 -12.54 -6.56
N GLU A 83 6.21 -12.55 -7.66
CA GLU A 83 6.36 -13.76 -8.48
C GLU A 83 7.22 -14.82 -7.81
N ASP A 84 8.07 -14.46 -6.86
CA ASP A 84 8.97 -15.39 -6.19
C ASP A 84 8.34 -16.00 -4.94
N ILE A 85 7.16 -15.52 -4.51
CA ILE A 85 6.44 -16.04 -3.35
C ILE A 85 5.68 -17.32 -3.73
N GLU A 86 5.96 -18.40 -3.03
CA GLU A 86 5.21 -19.65 -3.12
C GLU A 86 3.98 -19.59 -2.20
N SER A 87 4.18 -19.21 -0.95
CA SER A 87 3.11 -19.13 0.04
C SER A 87 3.39 -18.09 1.12
N MET A 88 2.30 -17.64 1.76
CA MET A 88 2.34 -16.77 2.93
C MET A 88 1.48 -17.35 4.03
N SER A 89 1.96 -17.29 5.27
CA SER A 89 1.17 -17.64 6.45
C SER A 89 1.36 -16.63 7.56
N VAL A 90 0.34 -16.46 8.40
CA VAL A 90 0.35 -15.47 9.48
C VAL A 90 0.43 -16.19 10.81
N LEU A 91 1.47 -15.88 11.58
CA LEU A 91 1.65 -16.34 12.94
C LEU A 91 1.19 -15.27 13.93
N THR A 92 0.40 -15.69 14.90
CA THR A 92 -0.03 -14.81 16.00
C THR A 92 1.15 -14.50 16.92
N GLY A 93 1.10 -13.36 17.62
CA GLY A 93 2.20 -12.86 18.46
C GLY A 93 2.80 -13.88 19.43
N ALA A 94 2.01 -14.76 20.06
CA ALA A 94 2.53 -15.77 20.97
C ALA A 94 3.34 -16.86 20.26
N ALA A 95 2.83 -17.38 19.14
CA ALA A 95 3.51 -18.41 18.36
C ALA A 95 4.76 -17.87 17.66
N ALA A 96 4.68 -16.63 17.15
CA ALA A 96 5.77 -15.99 16.47
C ALA A 96 6.90 -15.60 17.44
N ALA A 97 6.57 -15.06 18.62
CA ALA A 97 7.57 -14.70 19.64
C ALA A 97 8.32 -15.90 20.20
N ALA A 98 7.71 -17.09 20.22
CA ALA A 98 8.39 -18.32 20.63
C ALA A 98 9.53 -18.70 19.67
N LEU A 99 9.40 -18.40 18.38
CA LEU A 99 10.39 -18.73 17.35
C LEU A 99 11.39 -17.60 17.12
N TYR A 100 10.93 -16.34 17.17
CA TYR A 100 11.68 -15.16 16.72
C TYR A 100 11.86 -14.08 17.81
N GLY A 101 11.48 -14.37 19.05
CA GLY A 101 11.72 -13.50 20.19
C GLY A 101 10.85 -12.24 20.23
N SER A 102 11.36 -11.20 20.91
CA SER A 102 10.64 -9.93 21.13
C SER A 102 10.21 -9.25 19.84
N GLU A 103 11.01 -9.38 18.78
CA GLU A 103 10.75 -8.79 17.46
C GLU A 103 9.45 -9.31 16.83
N ALA A 104 9.02 -10.51 17.22
CA ALA A 104 7.77 -11.11 16.76
C ALA A 104 6.63 -11.04 17.77
N ALA A 105 6.75 -10.25 18.85
CA ALA A 105 5.67 -10.06 19.84
C ALA A 105 4.40 -9.46 19.22
N ASN A 106 4.56 -8.68 18.14
CA ASN A 106 3.47 -8.15 17.33
C ASN A 106 2.86 -9.19 16.39
N GLY A 107 3.46 -10.38 16.28
CA GLY A 107 3.14 -11.43 15.31
C GLY A 107 4.09 -11.41 14.11
N ALA A 108 4.00 -12.43 13.26
CA ALA A 108 4.87 -12.54 12.09
C ALA A 108 4.10 -12.99 10.83
N ILE A 109 4.57 -12.53 9.68
CA ILE A 109 4.15 -13.00 8.37
C ILE A 109 5.30 -13.85 7.83
N MET A 110 5.04 -15.14 7.71
CA MET A 110 5.96 -16.12 7.15
C MET A 110 5.77 -16.16 5.65
N ILE A 111 6.86 -16.00 4.93
CA ILE A 111 6.92 -16.01 3.47
C ILE A 111 7.84 -17.15 3.07
N THR A 112 7.35 -18.02 2.20
CA THR A 112 8.13 -19.08 1.59
C THR A 112 8.33 -18.75 0.12
N THR A 113 9.58 -18.74 -0.33
CA THR A 113 9.90 -18.48 -1.74
C THR A 113 9.88 -19.76 -2.57
N LYS A 114 9.56 -19.62 -3.85
CA LYS A 114 9.56 -20.73 -4.81
C LYS A 114 10.97 -21.28 -4.97
N LYS A 115 11.06 -22.60 -4.97
CA LYS A 115 12.33 -23.33 -5.20
C LYS A 115 12.37 -23.94 -6.59
N GLY A 116 13.57 -24.32 -7.02
CA GLY A 116 13.76 -25.09 -8.24
C GLY A 116 13.09 -26.46 -8.09
N GLU A 117 12.26 -26.83 -9.05
CA GLU A 117 11.61 -28.15 -9.07
C GLU A 117 12.34 -29.09 -10.03
N ALA A 118 12.42 -30.37 -9.67
CA ALA A 118 12.89 -31.40 -10.56
C ALA A 118 12.00 -31.52 -11.80
N GLY A 119 12.62 -31.71 -12.97
CA GLY A 119 11.92 -31.92 -14.24
C GLY A 119 12.36 -30.95 -15.32
N ALA A 120 11.46 -30.72 -16.28
CA ALA A 120 11.73 -29.82 -17.40
C ALA A 120 11.85 -28.37 -16.93
N LEU A 121 12.72 -27.61 -17.61
CA LEU A 121 12.87 -26.18 -17.41
C LEU A 121 11.52 -25.47 -17.60
N LYS A 122 11.07 -24.74 -16.57
CA LYS A 122 9.85 -23.95 -16.59
C LYS A 122 10.20 -22.48 -16.73
N VAL A 123 9.61 -21.84 -17.74
CA VAL A 123 9.71 -20.40 -17.97
C VAL A 123 8.32 -19.81 -17.77
N THR A 124 8.21 -18.79 -16.92
CA THR A 124 6.95 -18.06 -16.73
C THR A 124 7.15 -16.59 -17.04
N LEU A 125 6.29 -16.06 -17.91
CA LEU A 125 6.17 -14.64 -18.18
C LEU A 125 4.82 -14.17 -17.62
N SER A 126 4.87 -13.14 -16.79
CA SER A 126 3.71 -12.45 -16.24
C SER A 126 3.71 -11.01 -16.75
N SER A 127 2.57 -10.55 -17.25
CA SER A 127 2.39 -9.17 -17.70
C SER A 127 1.04 -8.69 -17.20
N ASN A 128 1.05 -7.55 -16.49
CA ASN A 128 -0.11 -6.95 -15.88
C ASN A 128 -0.18 -5.46 -16.26
N THR A 129 -1.39 -4.95 -16.45
CA THR A 129 -1.65 -3.54 -16.72
C THR A 129 -2.81 -3.09 -15.85
N GLU A 130 -2.58 -2.02 -15.09
CA GLU A 130 -3.56 -1.45 -14.18
C GLU A 130 -3.85 0.00 -14.56
N PHE A 131 -5.12 0.37 -14.39
CA PHE A 131 -5.63 1.73 -14.59
C PHE A 131 -6.14 2.24 -13.25
N LEU A 132 -5.73 3.44 -12.85
CA LEU A 132 -5.98 4.01 -11.53
C LEU A 132 -6.72 5.34 -11.66
N ASP A 133 -7.91 5.42 -11.09
CA ASP A 133 -8.70 6.65 -11.01
C ASP A 133 -9.05 6.98 -9.54
N PRO A 134 -9.25 8.26 -9.19
CA PRO A 134 -9.65 8.66 -7.85
C PRO A 134 -10.95 7.97 -7.41
N PHE A 135 -10.90 7.21 -6.31
CA PHE A 135 -12.07 6.48 -5.81
C PHE A 135 -13.12 7.39 -5.17
N VAL A 136 -12.68 8.41 -4.42
CA VAL A 136 -13.55 9.39 -3.74
C VAL A 136 -12.94 10.77 -3.90
N GLN A 137 -13.76 11.72 -4.34
CA GLN A 137 -13.40 13.13 -4.44
C GLN A 137 -14.29 13.96 -3.50
N PRO A 138 -13.78 15.08 -2.94
CA PRO A 138 -14.61 15.97 -2.15
C PRO A 138 -15.77 16.55 -2.97
N GLU A 139 -16.95 16.66 -2.37
CA GLU A 139 -18.04 17.43 -2.96
C GLU A 139 -17.81 18.93 -2.73
N PHE A 140 -17.67 19.68 -3.82
CA PHE A 140 -17.46 21.12 -3.75
C PHE A 140 -18.78 21.89 -3.71
N GLN A 141 -18.82 22.93 -2.87
CA GLN A 141 -19.91 23.89 -2.90
C GLN A 141 -19.86 24.71 -4.20
N ASN A 142 -21.02 24.97 -4.79
CA ASN A 142 -21.17 25.77 -6.01
C ASN A 142 -22.14 26.95 -5.82
N ARG A 143 -22.30 27.41 -4.58
CA ARG A 143 -23.27 28.46 -4.20
C ARG A 143 -22.62 29.82 -4.01
N TYR A 144 -21.38 29.87 -3.56
CA TYR A 144 -20.62 31.09 -3.25
C TYR A 144 -19.34 31.14 -4.09
N GLY A 145 -19.01 32.35 -4.55
CA GLY A 145 -17.82 32.58 -5.38
C GLY A 145 -16.55 32.81 -4.55
N THR A 146 -15.45 33.03 -5.25
CA THR A 146 -14.16 33.40 -4.65
C THR A 146 -14.28 34.71 -3.85
N GLY A 147 -13.71 34.72 -2.65
CA GLY A 147 -13.71 35.88 -1.77
C GLY A 147 -13.77 35.52 -0.29
N LEU A 148 -13.94 36.55 0.54
CA LEU A 148 -13.98 36.43 1.99
C LEU A 148 -15.06 37.35 2.58
N ASN A 149 -15.63 36.97 3.74
CA ASN A 149 -16.64 37.75 4.46
C ASN A 149 -17.87 38.15 3.61
N GLY A 150 -18.24 37.31 2.64
CA GLY A 150 -19.36 37.56 1.73
C GLY A 150 -19.08 38.57 0.63
N GLN A 151 -17.82 39.00 0.45
CA GLN A 151 -17.40 39.94 -0.59
C GLN A 151 -16.51 39.23 -1.63
N ARG A 152 -16.50 39.70 -2.88
CA ARG A 152 -15.64 39.17 -3.97
C ARG A 152 -14.14 39.45 -3.80
N SER A 153 -13.75 40.10 -2.71
CA SER A 153 -12.38 40.54 -2.41
C SER A 153 -11.90 39.90 -1.10
N GLY A 154 -10.62 40.03 -0.78
CA GLY A 154 -10.04 39.59 0.48
C GLY A 154 -9.46 38.16 0.48
N SER A 155 -9.76 37.34 -0.54
CA SER A 155 -9.06 36.08 -0.79
C SER A 155 -9.25 35.64 -2.24
N ASN A 156 -8.20 35.06 -2.84
CA ASN A 156 -8.25 34.45 -4.17
C ASN A 156 -8.32 32.91 -4.13
N ILE A 157 -8.27 32.33 -2.93
CA ILE A 157 -8.18 30.87 -2.71
C ILE A 157 -9.37 30.33 -1.90
N TYR A 158 -10.17 31.21 -1.30
CA TYR A 158 -11.34 30.83 -0.54
C TYR A 158 -12.62 31.12 -1.31
N SER A 159 -13.65 30.32 -1.06
CA SER A 159 -14.98 30.46 -1.68
C SER A 159 -16.03 31.02 -0.70
N TRP A 160 -15.62 31.96 0.15
CA TRP A 160 -16.49 32.65 1.13
C TRP A 160 -16.95 34.02 0.62
N GLY A 161 -17.05 34.18 -0.71
CA GLY A 161 -17.51 35.40 -1.36
C GLY A 161 -19.03 35.49 -1.47
N GLU A 162 -19.51 36.33 -2.37
CA GLU A 162 -20.93 36.54 -2.61
C GLU A 162 -21.63 35.29 -3.14
N ARG A 163 -22.95 35.21 -2.91
CA ARG A 163 -23.80 34.15 -3.48
C ARG A 163 -23.84 34.28 -4.99
N LEU A 164 -23.49 33.21 -5.70
CA LEU A 164 -23.51 33.14 -7.15
C LEU A 164 -24.97 33.14 -7.66
N ASN A 165 -25.22 34.00 -8.65
CA ASN A 165 -26.42 33.95 -9.47
C ASN A 165 -26.34 32.78 -10.47
N ALA A 166 -27.43 32.48 -11.17
CA ALA A 166 -27.48 31.34 -12.10
C ALA A 166 -26.42 31.44 -13.22
N ALA A 167 -26.13 32.64 -13.71
CA ALA A 167 -25.16 32.86 -14.79
C ALA A 167 -23.69 32.69 -14.32
N SER A 168 -23.41 32.81 -13.03
CA SER A 168 -22.06 32.68 -12.45
C SER A 168 -21.84 31.35 -11.74
N ARG A 169 -22.80 30.41 -11.79
CA ARG A 169 -22.62 29.04 -11.29
C ARG A 169 -22.11 28.15 -12.42
N TYR A 170 -20.79 28.03 -12.50
CA TYR A 170 -20.12 27.19 -13.50
C TYR A 170 -20.13 25.70 -13.14
N GLY A 171 -20.53 25.33 -11.90
CA GLY A 171 -20.62 23.94 -11.49
C GLY A 171 -19.26 23.25 -11.45
N TYR A 172 -18.28 23.88 -10.79
CA TYR A 172 -16.94 23.33 -10.68
C TYR A 172 -16.98 21.95 -10.04
N THR A 173 -16.35 20.99 -10.72
CA THR A 173 -15.95 19.70 -10.16
C THR A 173 -14.45 19.54 -10.41
N PRO A 174 -13.71 18.87 -9.51
CA PRO A 174 -12.30 18.57 -9.68
C PRO A 174 -12.02 17.43 -10.69
N ASP A 175 -13.02 16.99 -11.44
CA ASP A 175 -12.94 15.77 -12.27
C ASP A 175 -11.91 15.88 -13.40
N ASP A 176 -11.58 17.10 -13.81
CA ASP A 176 -10.58 17.39 -14.86
C ASP A 176 -9.15 17.59 -14.32
N PHE A 177 -8.99 17.58 -12.99
CA PHE A 177 -7.68 17.78 -12.37
C PHE A 177 -6.81 16.53 -12.39
N PHE A 178 -7.42 15.35 -12.21
CA PHE A 178 -6.71 14.08 -12.17
C PHE A 178 -6.71 13.40 -13.53
N GLU A 179 -5.57 12.82 -13.90
CA GLU A 179 -5.46 11.93 -15.05
C GLU A 179 -5.59 10.47 -14.58
N THR A 180 -6.07 9.59 -15.47
CA THR A 180 -6.05 8.14 -15.24
C THR A 180 -4.60 7.67 -15.19
N GLY A 181 -4.20 7.11 -14.05
CA GLY A 181 -2.88 6.51 -13.87
C GLY A 181 -2.77 5.18 -14.64
N HIS A 182 -1.58 4.91 -15.18
CA HIS A 182 -1.28 3.65 -15.86
C HIS A 182 -0.07 2.97 -15.23
N VAL A 183 -0.22 1.70 -14.85
CA VAL A 183 0.87 0.90 -14.28
C VAL A 183 1.06 -0.35 -15.11
N TYR A 184 2.30 -0.61 -15.52
CA TYR A 184 2.67 -1.78 -16.30
C TYR A 184 3.70 -2.61 -15.52
N THR A 185 3.35 -3.85 -15.21
CA THR A 185 4.22 -4.77 -14.47
C THR A 185 4.53 -5.96 -15.34
N ASN A 186 5.82 -6.23 -15.57
CA ASN A 186 6.28 -7.39 -16.31
C ASN A 186 7.28 -8.16 -15.46
N ALA A 187 7.13 -9.48 -15.40
CA ALA A 187 8.01 -10.33 -14.64
C ALA A 187 8.33 -11.60 -15.41
N PHE A 188 9.60 -11.99 -15.35
CA PHE A 188 10.14 -13.19 -15.97
C PHE A 188 10.74 -14.06 -14.88
N THR A 189 10.31 -15.31 -14.80
CA THR A 189 10.87 -16.29 -13.85
C THR A 189 11.29 -17.56 -14.59
N LEU A 190 12.38 -18.14 -14.10
CA LEU A 190 12.96 -19.37 -14.59
C LEU A 190 13.08 -20.35 -13.43
N SER A 191 12.51 -21.54 -13.57
CA SER A 191 12.62 -22.62 -12.57
C SER A 191 13.13 -23.89 -13.23
N GLY A 192 14.10 -24.53 -12.58
CA GLY A 192 14.65 -25.82 -12.96
C GLY A 192 15.46 -26.39 -11.81
N GLY A 193 15.51 -27.72 -11.72
CA GLY A 193 16.14 -28.41 -10.60
C GLY A 193 16.31 -29.90 -10.86
N THR A 194 16.86 -30.58 -9.86
CA THR A 194 16.99 -32.04 -9.84
C THR A 194 16.45 -32.54 -8.51
N ASP A 195 16.26 -33.85 -8.36
CA ASP A 195 15.77 -34.46 -7.10
C ASP A 195 16.71 -34.26 -5.89
N ARG A 196 17.88 -33.63 -6.09
CA ARG A 196 18.91 -33.40 -5.07
C ARG A 196 19.13 -31.93 -4.70
N ASN A 197 18.36 -31.02 -5.30
CA ASN A 197 18.44 -29.59 -5.04
C ASN A 197 17.26 -29.12 -4.18
#